data_AF-A0A839Z9W3-F1
#
_entry.id   AF-A0A839Z9W3-F1
#
_cell.length_a   1.000
_cell.length_b   1.000
_cell.length_c   1.000
_cell.angle_alpha   90.00
_cell.angle_beta   90.00
_cell.angle_gamma   90.00
#
_symmetry.space_group_name_H-M   'P 1'
#
loop_
_entity.id
_entity.type
_entity.pdbx_description
1 polymer ?
#
loop_
_entity_poly.entity_id
_entity_poly.type
_entity_poly.pdbx_seq_one_letter_code
_entity_poly.pdbx_strand_id
1 'polypeptide(L)'
;MPQTFDIWTAFAMSLLISLAWNVVTRRRARVREAVIKYDAAAANLRQHYEAMEAFVTDPAAPASAVEILLAVSDISADRDLAAKLARRLCEKKKLGAPSAEDQAMMADLAKLATSRPDLNEAFETALASGIVAMFLRWPETVELLPRYAARLTNRRQEAVIARAATDQFREKGQGSIMLGAHAAMA
;
A
#
# COMPACT_ATOMS: atom_id res chain seq x y z
N MET A 1 16.05 -64.17 -17.11
CA MET A 1 15.83 -63.28 -18.27
C MET A 1 16.05 -61.85 -17.78
N PRO A 2 17.08 -61.13 -18.25
CA PRO A 2 17.31 -59.75 -17.84
C PRO A 2 16.20 -58.86 -18.42
N GLN A 3 15.51 -58.09 -17.56
CA GLN A 3 14.61 -57.03 -17.98
C GLN A 3 15.45 -55.94 -18.66
N THR A 4 15.39 -55.87 -19.98
CA THR A 4 15.97 -54.76 -20.73
C THR A 4 15.15 -53.51 -20.43
N PHE A 5 15.68 -52.63 -19.59
CA PHE A 5 15.13 -51.30 -19.38
C PHE A 5 15.16 -50.56 -20.73
N ASP A 6 13.99 -50.24 -21.27
CA ASP A 6 13.85 -49.58 -22.57
C ASP A 6 14.39 -48.15 -22.47
N ILE A 7 15.34 -47.78 -23.34
CA ILE A 7 15.98 -46.48 -23.40
C ILE A 7 14.94 -45.34 -23.49
N TRP A 8 13.81 -45.59 -24.16
CA TRP A 8 12.71 -44.63 -24.25
C TRP A 8 12.06 -44.33 -22.90
N THR A 9 11.94 -45.33 -22.02
CA THR A 9 11.39 -45.14 -20.67
C THR A 9 12.33 -44.31 -19.79
N ALA A 10 13.65 -44.54 -19.88
CA ALA A 10 14.64 -43.76 -19.15
C ALA A 10 14.65 -42.29 -19.61
N PHE A 11 14.53 -42.04 -20.91
CA PHE A 11 14.43 -40.69 -21.46
C PHE A 11 13.15 -39.97 -21.01
N ALA A 12 11.99 -40.64 -21.10
CA ALA A 12 10.72 -40.09 -20.63
C ALA A 12 10.77 -39.75 -19.14
N MET A 13 11.33 -40.63 -18.30
CA MET A 13 11.51 -40.38 -16.87
C MET A 13 12.44 -39.19 -16.59
N SER A 14 13.55 -39.07 -17.31
CA SER A 14 14.47 -37.93 -17.18
C SER A 14 13.79 -36.60 -17.55
N LEU A 15 12.99 -36.59 -18.62
CA LEU A 15 12.20 -35.42 -19.00
C LEU A 15 11.16 -35.05 -17.93
N LEU A 16 10.44 -36.04 -17.39
CA LEU A 16 9.44 -35.80 -16.34
C LEU A 16 10.09 -35.28 -15.04
N ILE A 17 11.23 -35.85 -14.64
CA ILE A 17 12.00 -35.38 -13.47
C ILE A 17 12.47 -33.94 -13.70
N SER A 18 13.02 -33.65 -14.89
CA SER A 18 13.49 -32.30 -15.24
C SER A 18 12.35 -31.28 -15.25
N LEU A 19 11.18 -31.65 -15.78
CA LEU A 19 9.98 -30.80 -15.78
C LEU A 19 9.46 -30.57 -14.35
N ALA A 20 9.36 -31.64 -13.56
CA ALA A 20 8.93 -31.55 -12.15
C ALA A 20 9.88 -30.65 -11.34
N TRP A 21 11.19 -30.80 -11.53
CA TRP A 21 12.20 -29.96 -10.88
C TRP A 21 12.05 -28.48 -11.27
N ASN A 22 11.82 -28.20 -12.56
CA ASN A 22 11.60 -26.84 -13.04
C ASN A 22 10.34 -26.20 -12.40
N VAL A 23 9.24 -26.95 -12.28
CA VAL A 23 8.03 -26.48 -11.61
C VAL A 23 8.27 -26.21 -10.13
N VAL A 24 8.95 -27.11 -9.42
CA VAL A 24 9.25 -26.97 -7.99
C VAL A 24 10.16 -25.77 -7.74
N THR A 25 11.22 -25.61 -8.53
CA THR A 25 12.16 -24.47 -8.40
C THR A 25 11.46 -23.13 -8.66
N ARG A 26 10.60 -23.04 -9.69
CA ARG A 26 9.79 -21.84 -9.95
C ARG A 26 8.83 -21.53 -8.81
N ARG A 27 8.15 -22.55 -8.25
CA ARG A 27 7.26 -22.37 -7.09
C ARG A 27 8.02 -21.87 -5.87
N ARG A 28 9.17 -22.48 -5.55
CA ARG A 28 10.03 -22.04 -4.44
C ARG A 28 10.51 -20.60 -4.63
N ALA A 29 10.90 -20.21 -5.84
CA ALA A 29 11.30 -18.85 -6.14
C ALA A 29 10.16 -17.85 -5.89
N ARG A 30 8.94 -18.14 -6.37
CA ARG A 30 7.75 -17.29 -6.14
C ARG A 30 7.39 -17.17 -4.68
N VAL A 31 7.42 -18.27 -3.93
CA VAL A 31 7.14 -18.25 -2.48
C VAL A 31 8.19 -17.42 -1.76
N ARG A 32 9.47 -17.60 -2.08
CA ARG A 32 10.56 -16.81 -1.48
C ARG A 32 10.41 -15.32 -1.77
N GLU A 33 10.08 -14.96 -3.01
CA GLU A 33 9.84 -13.58 -3.40
C GLU A 33 8.64 -12.98 -2.66
N ALA A 34 7.56 -13.75 -2.52
CA ALA A 34 6.38 -13.32 -1.76
C ALA A 34 6.71 -13.11 -0.27
N VAL A 35 7.47 -14.02 0.35
CA VAL A 35 7.92 -13.89 1.74
C VAL A 35 8.72 -12.60 1.95
N ILE A 36 9.71 -12.34 1.07
CA ILE A 36 10.51 -11.11 1.14
C ILE A 36 9.63 -9.85 1.08
N LYS A 37 8.61 -9.85 0.20
CA LYS A 37 7.68 -8.72 0.08
C LYS A 37 6.81 -8.55 1.34
N TYR A 38 6.33 -9.65 1.92
CA TYR A 38 5.56 -9.60 3.16
C TYR A 38 6.40 -9.15 4.36
N ASP A 39 7.65 -9.61 4.46
CA ASP A 39 8.57 -9.17 5.51
C ASP A 39 8.85 -7.66 5.37
N ALA A 40 9.07 -7.18 4.14
CA ALA A 40 9.23 -5.76 3.87
C ALA A 40 7.94 -4.96 4.18
N ALA A 41 6.77 -5.49 3.83
CA ALA A 41 5.49 -4.86 4.16
C ALA A 41 5.28 -4.77 5.68
N ALA A 42 5.61 -5.83 6.42
CA ALA A 42 5.51 -5.87 7.88
C ALA A 42 6.47 -4.87 8.54
N ALA A 43 7.71 -4.76 8.05
CA ALA A 43 8.66 -3.76 8.52
C ALA A 43 8.16 -2.32 8.29
N ASN A 44 7.59 -2.04 7.10
CA ASN A 44 7.01 -0.73 6.80
C ASN A 44 5.75 -0.44 7.63
N LEU A 45 4.89 -1.43 7.88
CA LEU A 45 3.74 -1.25 8.79
C LEU A 45 4.19 -0.94 10.21
N ARG A 46 5.22 -1.61 10.69
CA ARG A 46 5.78 -1.32 12.02
C ARG A 46 6.29 0.12 12.11
N GLN A 47 7.09 0.54 11.14
CA GLN A 47 7.57 1.92 11.05
C GLN A 47 6.43 2.93 10.94
N HIS A 48 5.39 2.60 10.17
CA HIS A 48 4.18 3.43 10.04
C HIS A 48 3.50 3.66 11.39
N TYR A 49 3.25 2.60 12.15
CA TYR A 49 2.57 2.71 13.45
C TYR A 49 3.44 3.39 14.51
N GLU A 50 4.74 3.10 14.56
CA GLU A 50 5.68 3.76 15.49
C GLU A 50 5.75 5.28 15.21
N ALA A 51 5.85 5.69 13.94
CA ALA A 51 5.88 7.10 13.56
C ALA A 51 4.51 7.79 13.74
N MET A 52 3.41 7.07 13.46
CA MET A 52 2.06 7.58 13.68
C MET A 52 1.79 7.79 15.18
N GLU A 53 2.20 6.87 16.05
CA GLU A 53 2.08 7.03 17.51
C GLU A 53 2.84 8.27 17.99
N ALA A 54 4.08 8.45 17.55
CA ALA A 54 4.87 9.64 17.87
C ALA A 54 4.20 10.93 17.38
N PHE A 55 3.58 10.91 16.20
CA PHE A 55 2.88 12.07 15.65
C PHE A 55 1.57 12.39 16.39
N VAL A 56 0.70 11.39 16.58
CA VAL A 56 -0.66 11.56 17.13
C VAL A 56 -0.66 11.91 18.62
N THR A 57 0.39 11.52 19.35
CA THR A 57 0.51 11.84 20.78
C THR A 57 1.02 13.25 21.06
N ASP A 58 1.57 13.95 20.06
CA ASP A 58 2.04 15.34 20.23
C ASP A 58 0.88 16.33 20.10
N PRO A 59 0.64 17.21 21.09
CA PRO A 59 -0.46 18.18 21.04
C PRO A 59 -0.31 19.26 19.95
N ALA A 60 0.88 19.40 19.36
CA ALA A 60 1.11 20.31 18.24
C ALA A 60 0.73 19.69 16.87
N ALA A 61 0.32 18.42 16.83
CA ALA A 61 -0.08 17.75 15.59
C ALA A 61 -1.40 18.32 15.04
N PRO A 62 -1.44 18.78 13.78
CA PRO A 62 -2.67 19.23 13.15
C PRO A 62 -3.70 18.08 13.05
N ALA A 63 -4.94 18.33 13.48
CA ALA A 63 -6.00 17.31 13.46
C ALA A 63 -6.25 16.73 12.06
N SER A 64 -6.20 17.56 11.02
CA SER A 64 -6.36 17.13 9.62
C SER A 64 -5.26 16.17 9.16
N ALA A 65 -4.02 16.35 9.63
CA ALA A 65 -2.91 15.45 9.33
C ALA A 65 -3.09 14.11 10.06
N VAL A 66 -3.59 14.13 11.30
CA VAL A 66 -3.94 12.91 12.05
C VAL A 66 -5.00 12.10 11.33
N GLU A 67 -6.08 12.74 10.87
CA GLU A 67 -7.16 12.08 10.10
C GLU A 67 -6.64 11.37 8.85
N ILE A 68 -5.64 11.94 8.16
CA ILE A 68 -5.03 11.29 7.00
C ILE A 68 -4.24 10.07 7.38
N LEU A 69 -3.42 10.12 8.44
CA LEU A 69 -2.65 8.96 8.86
C LEU A 69 -3.57 7.80 9.28
N LEU A 70 -4.70 8.12 9.92
CA LEU A 70 -5.75 7.14 10.22
C LEU A 70 -6.40 6.59 8.94
N ALA A 71 -6.76 7.45 7.99
CA ALA A 71 -7.32 7.00 6.70
C ALA A 71 -6.33 6.10 5.94
N VAL A 72 -5.03 6.42 5.94
CA VAL A 72 -3.99 5.59 5.34
C VAL A 72 -3.86 4.26 6.06
N SER A 73 -3.93 4.25 7.40
CA SER A 73 -3.96 3.02 8.20
C SER A 73 -5.11 2.11 7.77
N ASP A 74 -6.33 2.66 7.72
CA ASP A 74 -7.54 1.92 7.33
C ASP A 74 -7.47 1.39 5.89
N ILE A 75 -6.98 2.22 4.97
CA ILE A 75 -6.80 1.81 3.57
C ILE A 75 -5.73 0.72 3.45
N SER A 76 -4.64 0.80 4.21
CA SER A 76 -3.58 -0.22 4.18
C SER A 76 -4.05 -1.58 4.72
N ALA A 77 -5.06 -1.59 5.58
CA ALA A 77 -5.66 -2.79 6.15
C ALA A 77 -6.70 -3.44 5.23
N ASP A 78 -7.33 -2.67 4.34
CA ASP A 78 -8.40 -3.10 3.45
C ASP A 78 -7.88 -3.31 2.01
N ARG A 79 -7.84 -4.56 1.55
CA ARG A 79 -7.28 -4.93 0.23
C ARG A 79 -7.93 -4.19 -0.93
N ASP A 80 -9.24 -4.01 -0.91
CA ASP A 80 -9.96 -3.40 -2.03
C ASP A 80 -9.73 -1.90 -2.08
N LEU A 81 -9.70 -1.25 -0.92
CA LEU A 81 -9.35 0.17 -0.83
C LEU A 81 -7.89 0.41 -1.21
N ALA A 82 -6.98 -0.44 -0.72
CA ALA A 82 -5.56 -0.40 -1.09
C ALA A 82 -5.38 -0.50 -2.61
N ALA A 83 -6.07 -1.45 -3.25
CA ALA A 83 -6.02 -1.62 -4.70
C ALA A 83 -6.60 -0.42 -5.47
N LYS A 84 -7.68 0.19 -4.99
CA LYS A 84 -8.27 1.40 -5.58
C LYS A 84 -7.33 2.60 -5.45
N LEU A 85 -6.81 2.85 -4.25
CA LEU A 85 -5.89 3.96 -3.99
C LEU A 85 -4.59 3.79 -4.79
N ALA A 86 -3.98 2.60 -4.79
CA ALA A 86 -2.77 2.32 -5.54
C ALA A 86 -2.95 2.61 -7.04
N ARG A 87 -4.07 2.18 -7.64
CA ARG A 87 -4.39 2.52 -9.05
C ARG A 87 -4.50 4.02 -9.25
N ARG A 88 -5.25 4.71 -8.39
CA ARG A 88 -5.43 6.17 -8.45
C ARG A 88 -4.10 6.92 -8.36
N LEU A 89 -3.19 6.49 -7.48
CA LEU A 89 -1.84 7.06 -7.37
C LEU A 89 -0.97 6.80 -8.62
N CYS A 90 -1.21 5.71 -9.33
CA CYS A 90 -0.51 5.35 -10.56
C CYS A 90 -1.16 5.86 -11.86
N GLU A 91 -2.39 6.40 -11.82
CA GLU A 91 -3.10 6.93 -13.00
C GLU A 91 -2.57 8.30 -13.44
N LYS A 92 -2.35 8.52 -14.74
CA LYS A 92 -1.84 9.83 -15.27
C LYS A 92 -2.87 10.96 -15.19
N LYS A 93 -4.09 10.68 -14.74
CA LYS A 93 -5.16 11.65 -14.66
C LYS A 93 -4.75 12.74 -13.68
N LYS A 94 -4.85 14.01 -14.09
CA LYS A 94 -4.69 15.12 -13.17
C LYS A 94 -5.74 14.94 -12.08
N LEU A 95 -5.30 14.78 -10.84
CA LEU A 95 -6.18 14.99 -9.70
C LEU A 95 -6.71 16.42 -9.82
N GLY A 96 -7.97 16.64 -9.46
CA GLY A 96 -8.58 17.95 -9.54
C GLY A 96 -7.76 19.00 -8.80
N ALA A 97 -8.11 20.28 -8.98
CA ALA A 97 -7.52 21.34 -8.17
C ALA A 97 -7.69 21.01 -6.67
N PRO A 98 -6.66 21.20 -5.82
CA PRO A 98 -6.76 20.97 -4.38
C PRO A 98 -7.95 21.74 -3.79
N SER A 99 -8.73 21.09 -2.94
CA SER A 99 -9.80 21.76 -2.20
C SER A 99 -9.25 22.80 -1.23
N ALA A 100 -10.12 23.66 -0.69
CA ALA A 100 -9.71 24.61 0.35
C ALA A 100 -9.19 23.89 1.60
N GLU A 101 -9.79 22.75 1.95
CA GLU A 101 -9.37 21.87 3.05
C GLU A 101 -7.96 21.31 2.79
N ASP A 102 -7.70 20.80 1.57
CA ASP A 102 -6.38 20.29 1.17
C ASP A 102 -5.31 21.39 1.29
N GLN A 103 -5.63 22.62 0.87
CA GLN A 103 -4.71 23.75 0.92
C GLN A 103 -4.42 24.21 2.35
N ALA A 104 -5.43 24.27 3.21
CA ALA A 104 -5.28 24.64 4.61
C ALA A 104 -4.35 23.66 5.34
N MET A 105 -4.59 22.36 5.14
CA MET A 105 -3.75 21.31 5.69
C MET A 105 -2.31 21.34 5.16
N MET A 106 -2.12 21.55 3.86
CA MET A 106 -0.77 21.73 3.31
C MET A 106 -0.06 22.93 3.91
N ALA A 107 -0.78 24.03 4.20
CA ALA A 107 -0.21 25.18 4.88
C ALA A 107 0.17 24.87 6.34
N ASP A 108 -0.63 24.06 7.04
CA ASP A 108 -0.32 23.64 8.42
C ASP A 108 0.89 22.71 8.47
N LEU A 109 1.01 21.76 7.54
CA LEU A 109 2.20 20.91 7.39
C LEU A 109 3.44 21.74 7.01
N ALA A 110 3.30 22.73 6.13
CA ALA A 110 4.42 23.61 5.77
C ALA A 110 4.92 24.43 6.98
N LYS A 111 4.01 24.90 7.84
CA LYS A 111 4.38 25.53 9.12
C LYS A 111 5.08 24.53 10.03
N LEU A 112 4.52 23.34 10.17
CA LEU A 112 5.06 22.26 11.00
C LEU A 112 6.51 21.93 10.62
N ALA A 113 6.78 21.79 9.32
CA ALA A 113 8.12 21.54 8.79
C ALA A 113 9.16 22.59 9.21
N THR A 114 8.74 23.85 9.42
CA THR A 114 9.62 24.92 9.87
C THR A 114 9.73 25.04 11.40
N SER A 115 8.64 24.80 12.15
CA SER A 115 8.61 25.01 13.60
C SER A 115 8.98 23.76 14.41
N ARG A 116 8.62 22.58 13.92
CA ARG A 116 8.77 21.26 14.58
C ARG A 116 9.20 20.22 13.52
N PRO A 117 10.45 20.28 13.03
CA PRO A 117 10.92 19.40 11.96
C PRO A 117 10.91 17.92 12.37
N ASP A 118 11.09 17.62 13.65
CA ASP A 118 10.95 16.29 14.26
C ASP A 118 9.54 15.71 14.04
N LEU A 119 8.51 16.52 14.28
CA LEU A 119 7.12 16.12 14.15
C LEU A 119 6.72 15.99 12.67
N ASN A 120 7.26 16.85 11.80
CA ASN A 120 7.08 16.72 10.36
C ASN A 120 7.73 15.44 9.81
N GLU A 121 8.93 15.09 10.28
CA GLU A 121 9.59 13.83 9.91
C GLU A 121 8.77 12.61 10.34
N ALA A 122 8.17 12.64 11.54
CA ALA A 122 7.26 11.59 12.00
C ALA A 122 6.04 11.45 11.07
N PHE A 123 5.44 12.56 10.65
CA PHE A 123 4.33 12.55 9.68
C PHE A 123 4.75 11.97 8.33
N GLU A 124 5.82 12.47 7.73
CA GLU A 124 6.32 12.00 6.42
C GLU A 124 6.68 10.52 6.48
N THR A 125 7.33 10.09 7.57
CA THR A 125 7.69 8.69 7.81
C THR A 125 6.45 7.82 7.91
N ALA A 126 5.46 8.22 8.73
CA ALA A 126 4.22 7.49 8.87
C ALA A 126 3.52 7.38 7.51
N LEU A 127 3.35 8.49 6.79
CA LEU A 127 2.67 8.50 5.50
C LEU A 127 3.38 7.62 4.46
N ALA A 128 4.69 7.80 4.29
CA ALA A 128 5.47 7.09 3.27
C ALA A 128 5.53 5.58 3.55
N SER A 129 5.83 5.18 4.79
CA SER A 129 5.90 3.76 5.16
C SER A 129 4.53 3.09 5.07
N GLY A 130 3.44 3.76 5.44
CA GLY A 130 2.07 3.25 5.27
C GLY A 130 1.71 2.97 3.81
N ILE A 131 2.10 3.87 2.90
CA ILE A 131 1.88 3.70 1.45
C ILE A 131 2.74 2.56 0.90
N VAL A 132 4.03 2.50 1.25
CA VAL A 132 4.91 1.42 0.79
C VAL A 132 4.41 0.07 1.30
N ALA A 133 4.00 -0.01 2.56
CA ALA A 133 3.34 -1.17 3.13
C ALA A 133 2.10 -1.57 2.33
N MET A 134 1.21 -0.61 2.04
CA MET A 134 0.01 -0.84 1.22
C MET A 134 0.38 -1.46 -0.15
N PHE A 135 1.39 -0.93 -0.83
CA PHE A 135 1.85 -1.48 -2.11
C PHE A 135 2.40 -2.89 -1.98
N LEU A 136 3.20 -3.17 -0.95
CA LEU A 136 3.89 -4.45 -0.78
C LEU A 136 3.00 -5.57 -0.21
N ARG A 137 1.99 -5.21 0.57
CA ARG A 137 1.13 -6.16 1.30
C ARG A 137 0.22 -6.97 0.39
N TRP A 138 -0.22 -6.42 -0.74
CA TRP A 138 -1.20 -7.09 -1.61
C TRP A 138 -0.60 -7.39 -3.00
N PRO A 139 -0.79 -8.61 -3.55
CA PRO A 139 -0.25 -8.95 -4.86
C PRO A 139 -0.67 -7.98 -5.97
N GLU A 140 -1.93 -7.51 -5.95
CA GLU A 140 -2.48 -6.60 -6.96
C GLU A 140 -1.81 -5.22 -6.95
N THR A 141 -1.38 -4.76 -5.78
CA THR A 141 -0.75 -3.45 -5.63
C THR A 141 0.75 -3.53 -5.89
N VAL A 142 1.41 -4.65 -5.58
CA VAL A 142 2.86 -4.83 -5.81
C VAL A 142 3.23 -4.55 -7.26
N GLU A 143 2.41 -4.98 -8.22
CA GLU A 143 2.64 -4.78 -9.65
C GLU A 143 2.61 -3.30 -10.06
N LEU A 144 1.98 -2.44 -9.26
CA LEU A 144 1.86 -1.00 -9.48
C LEU A 144 3.03 -0.22 -8.88
N LEU A 145 3.80 -0.81 -7.95
CA LEU A 145 4.89 -0.14 -7.24
C LEU A 145 5.95 0.49 -8.17
N PRO A 146 6.41 -0.15 -9.27
CA PRO A 146 7.35 0.50 -10.19
C PRO A 146 6.79 1.76 -10.85
N ARG A 147 5.48 1.77 -11.15
CA ARG A 147 4.80 2.94 -11.74
C ARG A 147 4.65 4.06 -10.71
N TYR A 148 4.40 3.71 -9.45
CA TYR A 148 4.39 4.66 -8.34
C TYR A 148 5.79 5.26 -8.11
N ALA A 149 6.83 4.41 -8.04
CA ALA A 149 8.22 4.83 -7.83
C ALA A 149 8.70 5.80 -8.92
N ALA A 150 8.33 5.56 -10.19
CA ALA A 150 8.65 6.47 -11.28
C ALA A 150 8.04 7.88 -11.13
N ARG A 151 7.07 8.07 -10.24
CA ARG A 151 6.37 9.35 -10.01
C ARG A 151 6.79 10.07 -8.73
N LEU A 152 7.44 9.38 -7.79
CA LEU A 152 7.96 9.91 -6.52
C LEU A 152 9.01 11.03 -6.70
N THR A 153 9.42 11.33 -7.92
CA THR A 153 10.32 12.44 -8.23
C THR A 153 9.68 13.84 -8.08
N ASN A 154 8.41 13.94 -7.67
CA ASN A 154 7.68 15.21 -7.54
C ASN A 154 7.10 15.44 -6.13
N ARG A 155 7.58 16.48 -5.41
CA ARG A 155 7.08 16.91 -4.08
C ARG A 155 5.58 17.22 -4.00
N ARG A 156 4.89 17.42 -5.13
CA ARG A 156 3.42 17.64 -5.18
C ARG A 156 2.58 16.41 -4.81
N GLN A 157 3.19 15.27 -4.52
CA GLN A 157 2.46 14.01 -4.31
C GLN A 157 1.84 13.87 -2.93
N GLU A 158 2.32 14.54 -1.89
CA GLU A 158 1.75 14.45 -0.55
C GLU A 158 0.29 14.95 -0.51
N ALA A 159 0.02 16.11 -1.13
CA ALA A 159 -1.35 16.63 -1.28
C ALA A 159 -2.26 15.68 -2.09
N VAL A 160 -1.69 15.01 -3.08
CA VAL A 160 -2.38 14.04 -3.94
C VAL A 160 -2.78 12.79 -3.14
N ILE A 161 -1.85 12.30 -2.33
CA ILE A 161 -2.03 11.13 -1.48
C ILE A 161 -3.08 11.42 -0.41
N ALA A 162 -2.92 12.55 0.30
CA ALA A 162 -3.84 13.02 1.31
C ALA A 162 -5.28 13.06 0.79
N ARG A 163 -5.49 13.76 -0.33
CA ARG A 163 -6.80 13.87 -0.97
C ARG A 163 -7.35 12.51 -1.43
N ALA A 164 -6.50 11.69 -2.03
CA ALA A 164 -6.95 10.39 -2.52
C ALA A 164 -7.37 9.46 -1.36
N ALA A 165 -6.70 9.55 -0.22
CA ALA A 165 -7.07 8.83 0.99
C ALA A 165 -8.39 9.34 1.59
N THR A 166 -8.55 10.66 1.74
CA THR A 166 -9.76 11.26 2.31
C THR A 166 -11.00 11.04 1.44
N ASP A 167 -10.88 11.23 0.12
CA ASP A 167 -11.96 10.95 -0.85
C ASP A 167 -12.42 9.48 -0.73
N GLN A 168 -11.47 8.54 -0.68
CA GLN A 168 -11.76 7.11 -0.62
C GLN A 168 -12.42 6.70 0.72
N PHE A 169 -12.01 7.34 1.82
CA PHE A 169 -12.61 7.15 3.13
C PHE A 169 -14.04 7.70 3.17
N ARG A 170 -14.27 8.90 2.61
CA ARG A 170 -15.59 9.54 2.54
C ARG A 170 -16.59 8.73 1.73
N GLU A 171 -16.17 8.16 0.60
CA GLU A 171 -16.99 7.22 -0.20
C GLU A 171 -17.46 6.01 0.63
N LYS A 172 -16.59 5.43 1.46
CA LYS A 172 -16.93 4.29 2.34
C LYS A 172 -17.92 4.72 3.45
N GLY A 173 -17.69 5.88 4.06
CA GLY A 173 -18.59 6.43 5.08
C GLY A 173 -20.02 6.67 4.57
N GLN A 174 -20.16 7.20 3.35
CA GLN A 174 -21.46 7.42 2.72
C GLN A 174 -22.17 6.10 2.34
N GLY A 175 -21.42 5.08 1.91
CA GLY A 175 -21.98 3.76 1.61
C GLY A 175 -22.51 3.02 2.84
N SER A 176 -21.83 3.15 3.98
CA SER A 176 -22.25 2.51 5.24
C SER A 176 -23.56 3.09 5.80
N ILE A 177 -23.76 4.39 5.67
CA ILE A 177 -24.99 5.07 6.12
C ILE A 177 -26.20 4.67 5.27
N MET A 178 -26.04 4.50 3.95
CA MET A 178 -27.14 4.05 3.08
C MET A 178 -27.55 2.59 3.35
N LEU A 179 -26.61 1.70 3.65
CA LEU A 179 -26.92 0.31 3.99
C LEU A 179 -27.62 0.19 5.36
N GLY A 180 -27.23 1.00 6.35
CA GLY A 180 -27.94 1.08 7.64
C GLY A 180 -29.36 1.64 7.53
N ALA A 181 -29.57 2.65 6.66
CA ALA A 181 -30.89 3.23 6.43
C ALA A 181 -31.87 2.25 5.77
N HIS A 182 -31.39 1.37 4.89
CA HIS A 182 -32.23 0.32 4.29
C HIS A 182 -32.56 -0.82 5.25
N ALA A 183 -31.65 -1.18 6.17
CA ALA A 183 -31.90 -2.19 7.18
C ALA A 183 -32.88 -1.72 8.29
N ALA A 184 -32.99 -0.42 8.52
CA ALA A 184 -33.94 0.17 9.48
C ALA A 184 -35.36 0.38 8.91
N MET A 185 -35.57 0.15 7.61
CA MET A 185 -36.88 0.23 6.94
C MET A 185 -37.47 -1.13 6.55
N ALA A 186 -36.83 -2.23 6.97
CA ALA A 186 -37.33 -3.61 6.83
C ALA A 186 -37.75 -4.14 8.20
#